data_AF-R4NGR8-F1
#
_entry.id   AF-R4NGR8-F1
#
_cell.length_a   1.000
_cell.length_b   1.000
_cell.length_c   1.000
_cell.angle_alpha   90.00
_cell.angle_beta   90.00
_cell.angle_gamma   90.00
#
_symmetry.space_group_name_H-M   'P 1'
#
loop_
_entity.id
_entity.type
_entity.pdbx_description
1 polymer ?
#
loop_
_entity_poly.entity_id
_entity_poly.type
_entity_poly.pdbx_seq_one_letter_code
_entity_poly.pdbx_strand_id
1 'polypeptide(L)'
;YWVKDGQWNKLEVDMQNAVGTYNLSGLINFTGGDLDVNMQKATLRLGQFNGNSFTSFKDSANRTTRVNFDAKNILIDNFVEINNRVGSGAGRKASSTVLTLKSSEKITSRENAEISLYDGATLNLVSSSNQSVDLYGKVWMGRLQYVG
;
A
#
# COMPACT_ATOMS: atom_id res chain seq x y z
N TYR A 1 8.94 -2.24 9.65
CA TYR A 1 9.93 -2.07 8.56
C TYR A 1 10.07 -0.61 8.19
N TRP A 2 11.22 -0.22 7.65
CA TRP A 2 11.48 1.09 7.03
C TRP A 2 12.52 0.93 5.93
N VAL A 3 12.71 1.92 5.07
CA VAL A 3 13.64 1.85 3.93
C VAL A 3 15.08 1.63 4.39
N LYS A 4 15.68 2.62 5.09
CA LYS A 4 17.06 2.57 5.57
C LYS A 4 17.27 3.65 6.63
N ASP A 5 17.99 3.35 7.71
CA ASP A 5 18.45 4.31 8.74
C ASP A 5 17.39 5.31 9.22
N GLY A 6 16.11 4.89 9.30
CA GLY A 6 14.98 5.75 9.68
C GLY A 6 13.83 5.75 8.66
N GLN A 7 12.75 6.46 8.99
CA GLN A 7 11.51 6.54 8.19
C GLN A 7 11.46 7.72 7.22
N TRP A 8 12.60 8.36 6.94
CA TRP A 8 12.67 9.58 6.11
C TRP A 8 13.44 9.40 4.80
N ASN A 9 13.92 8.19 4.50
CA ASN A 9 14.67 7.90 3.29
C ASN A 9 13.76 7.30 2.22
N LYS A 10 13.94 7.73 0.96
CA LYS A 10 13.20 7.21 -0.19
C LYS A 10 13.93 6.04 -0.84
N LEU A 11 13.18 5.04 -1.29
CA LEU A 11 13.64 3.98 -2.18
C LEU A 11 12.87 4.06 -3.49
N GLU A 12 13.60 4.11 -4.60
CA GLU A 12 13.06 4.00 -5.95
C GLU A 12 13.56 2.69 -6.57
N VAL A 13 12.63 1.91 -7.11
CA VAL A 13 12.90 0.64 -7.80
C VAL A 13 12.46 0.79 -9.24
N ASP A 14 13.42 0.86 -10.16
CA ASP A 14 13.16 0.97 -11.59
C ASP A 14 13.25 -0.40 -12.28
N MET A 15 12.09 -0.93 -12.65
CA MET A 15 11.89 -2.21 -13.33
C MET A 15 10.97 -2.06 -14.55
N GLN A 16 10.98 -0.90 -15.21
CA GLN A 16 10.10 -0.60 -16.36
C GLN A 16 10.04 -1.69 -17.43
N ASN A 17 11.17 -2.35 -17.68
CA ASN A 17 11.30 -3.39 -18.70
C ASN A 17 11.11 -4.81 -18.16
N ALA A 18 10.94 -4.99 -16.86
CA ALA A 18 10.69 -6.28 -16.27
C ALA A 18 9.32 -6.80 -16.71
N VAL A 19 9.28 -8.06 -17.14
CA VAL A 19 8.06 -8.75 -17.56
C VAL A 19 7.83 -9.93 -16.64
N GLY A 20 6.57 -10.19 -16.30
CA GLY A 20 6.18 -11.30 -15.45
C GLY A 20 5.25 -10.86 -14.34
N THR A 21 5.17 -11.68 -13.30
CA THR A 21 4.32 -11.46 -12.13
C THR A 21 5.20 -11.38 -10.90
N TYR A 22 5.08 -10.27 -10.16
CA TYR A 22 5.81 -10.05 -8.91
C TYR A 22 4.83 -9.96 -7.76
N ASN A 23 5.23 -10.50 -6.61
CA ASN A 23 4.38 -10.57 -5.43
C ASN A 23 5.00 -9.74 -4.31
N LEU A 24 4.19 -8.88 -3.70
CA LEU A 24 4.49 -8.34 -2.38
C LEU A 24 3.54 -8.98 -1.39
N SER A 25 4.07 -9.75 -0.45
CA SER A 25 3.26 -10.51 0.49
C SER A 25 3.94 -10.59 1.85
N GLY A 26 3.21 -10.26 2.92
CA GLY A 26 3.73 -10.30 4.28
C GLY A 26 4.54 -9.06 4.68
N LEU A 27 4.51 -7.98 3.91
CA LEU A 27 5.10 -6.71 4.34
C LEU A 27 4.14 -6.02 5.33
N ILE A 28 4.20 -6.44 6.59
CA ILE A 28 3.33 -5.96 7.67
C ILE A 28 4.06 -4.89 8.49
N ASN A 29 3.38 -3.80 8.79
CA ASN A 29 3.89 -2.64 9.51
C ASN A 29 5.11 -2.04 8.81
N PHE A 30 5.00 -1.76 7.50
CA PHE A 30 5.91 -0.82 6.85
C PHE A 30 5.62 0.58 7.40
N THR A 31 6.59 1.19 8.07
CA THR A 31 6.40 2.38 8.92
C THR A 31 6.99 3.66 8.34
N GLY A 32 7.55 3.58 7.14
CA GLY A 32 7.93 4.75 6.37
C GLY A 32 9.29 4.70 5.71
N GLY A 33 9.60 5.82 5.10
CA GLY A 33 10.43 5.93 3.91
C GLY A 33 9.54 5.81 2.68
N ASP A 34 9.63 6.78 1.77
CA ASP A 34 8.84 6.75 0.54
C ASP A 34 9.31 5.60 -0.34
N LEU A 35 8.37 4.90 -0.98
CA LEU A 35 8.64 3.74 -1.80
C LEU A 35 7.99 3.92 -3.16
N ASP A 36 8.79 4.04 -4.21
CA ASP A 36 8.31 4.10 -5.58
C ASP A 36 8.80 2.88 -6.35
N VAL A 37 7.88 2.04 -6.82
CA VAL A 37 8.19 0.84 -7.61
C VAL A 37 7.58 1.00 -8.99
N ASN A 38 8.45 1.15 -9.98
CA ASN A 38 8.07 1.27 -11.39
C ASN A 38 8.29 -0.07 -12.11
N MET A 39 7.21 -0.68 -12.59
CA MET A 39 7.17 -2.02 -13.18
C MET A 39 6.11 -2.11 -14.29
N GLN A 40 6.07 -1.11 -15.16
CA GLN A 40 5.04 -0.86 -16.19
C GLN A 40 4.71 -2.03 -17.13
N LYS A 41 5.59 -3.03 -17.28
CA LYS A 41 5.34 -4.22 -18.12
C LYS A 41 5.00 -5.48 -17.33
N ALA A 42 4.95 -5.40 -16.00
CA ALA A 42 4.72 -6.53 -15.12
C ALA A 42 3.42 -6.43 -14.32
N THR A 43 2.88 -7.59 -13.95
CA THR A 43 1.74 -7.70 -13.05
C THR A 43 2.24 -7.68 -11.60
N LEU A 44 1.67 -6.82 -10.77
CA LEU A 44 1.86 -6.82 -9.34
C LEU A 44 0.72 -7.56 -8.66
N ARG A 45 1.05 -8.51 -7.78
CA ARG A 45 0.12 -9.16 -6.87
C ARG A 45 0.41 -8.70 -5.44
N LEU A 46 -0.52 -7.95 -4.89
CA LEU A 46 -0.50 -7.50 -3.50
C LEU A 46 -1.20 -8.55 -2.64
N GLY A 47 -0.39 -9.38 -1.99
CA GLY A 47 -0.83 -10.27 -0.92
C GLY A 47 -1.10 -11.72 -1.32
N GLN A 48 -0.28 -12.34 -2.18
CA GLN A 48 -0.52 -13.72 -2.63
C GLN A 48 -0.76 -14.74 -1.48
N PHE A 49 0.04 -14.68 -0.40
CA PHE A 49 -0.03 -15.64 0.72
C PHE A 49 -0.47 -15.00 2.04
N ASN A 50 -0.06 -13.76 2.26
CA ASN A 50 -0.38 -12.93 3.42
C ASN A 50 -0.56 -11.48 2.97
N GLY A 51 -1.34 -10.70 3.71
CA GLY A 51 -1.59 -9.30 3.40
C GLY A 51 -0.38 -8.39 3.61
N ASN A 52 -0.59 -7.09 3.40
CA ASN A 52 0.41 -6.05 3.55
C ASN A 52 -0.16 -4.88 4.35
N SER A 53 0.71 -4.11 5.00
CA SER A 53 0.30 -2.85 5.61
C SER A 53 1.34 -1.76 5.52
N PHE A 54 0.86 -0.55 5.27
CA PHE A 54 1.66 0.65 5.07
C PHE A 54 1.18 1.73 6.04
N THR A 55 2.10 2.27 6.81
CA THR A 55 1.85 3.22 7.89
C THR A 55 3.00 4.22 7.97
N SER A 56 2.74 5.37 8.58
CA SER A 56 3.78 6.30 9.03
C SER A 56 3.64 6.52 10.52
N PHE A 57 4.72 6.89 11.19
CA PHE A 57 4.65 7.34 12.58
C PHE A 57 4.62 8.86 12.67
N LYS A 58 3.78 9.37 13.57
CA LYS A 58 3.83 10.76 14.01
C LYS A 58 5.21 11.08 14.57
N ASP A 59 5.75 12.19 14.11
CA ASP A 59 7.00 12.81 14.53
C ASP A 59 6.83 14.34 14.51
N SER A 60 7.87 15.06 14.90
CA SER A 60 7.90 16.52 14.89
C SER A 60 7.73 17.12 13.49
N ALA A 61 7.97 16.35 12.43
CA ALA A 61 7.85 16.79 11.04
C ALA A 61 6.49 16.42 10.42
N ASN A 62 5.61 15.72 11.16
CA ASN A 62 4.31 15.22 10.70
C ASN A 62 4.37 14.56 9.31
N ARG A 63 5.36 13.68 9.12
CA ARG A 63 5.63 13.10 7.80
C ARG A 63 4.50 12.20 7.31
N THR A 64 4.25 12.29 6.02
CA THR A 64 3.40 11.34 5.27
C THR A 64 4.30 10.31 4.60
N THR A 65 4.00 9.02 4.77
CA THR A 65 4.62 7.96 3.95
C THR A 65 3.87 7.84 2.64
N ARG A 66 4.60 7.90 1.52
CA ARG A 66 4.05 7.70 0.17
C ARG A 66 4.57 6.39 -0.40
N VAL A 67 3.64 5.50 -0.75
CA VAL A 67 3.94 4.23 -1.39
C VAL A 67 3.27 4.23 -2.75
N ASN A 68 4.06 4.09 -3.81
CA ASN A 68 3.60 4.17 -5.18
C ASN A 68 4.00 2.90 -5.93
N PHE A 69 3.02 2.25 -6.55
CA PHE A 69 3.24 1.16 -7.49
C PHE A 69 2.74 1.60 -8.87
N ASP A 70 3.60 1.56 -9.88
CA ASP A 70 3.25 1.76 -11.29
C ASP A 70 3.46 0.44 -12.04
N ALA A 71 2.39 -0.28 -12.31
CA ALA A 71 2.45 -1.64 -12.86
C ALA A 71 1.57 -1.79 -14.11
N LYS A 72 1.76 -2.89 -14.84
CA LYS A 72 0.86 -3.26 -15.93
C LYS A 72 -0.52 -3.60 -15.39
N ASN A 73 -0.60 -4.56 -14.48
CA ASN A 73 -1.81 -4.95 -13.77
C ASN A 73 -1.55 -4.91 -12.27
N ILE A 74 -2.55 -4.57 -11.46
CA ILE A 74 -2.49 -4.69 -10.00
C ILE A 74 -3.61 -5.61 -9.53
N LEU A 75 -3.24 -6.69 -8.85
CA LEU A 75 -4.15 -7.67 -8.27
C LEU A 75 -4.02 -7.61 -6.74
N ILE A 76 -5.10 -7.28 -6.04
CA ILE A 76 -5.16 -7.28 -4.57
C ILE A 76 -5.74 -8.61 -4.14
N ASP A 77 -4.87 -9.54 -3.74
CA ASP A 77 -5.23 -10.93 -3.50
C ASP A 77 -5.61 -11.23 -2.03
N ASN A 78 -5.32 -10.30 -1.12
CA ASN A 78 -5.51 -10.47 0.32
C ASN A 78 -5.67 -9.09 0.97
N PHE A 79 -5.50 -8.99 2.30
CA PHE A 79 -5.69 -7.72 2.98
C PHE A 79 -4.59 -6.69 2.66
N VAL A 80 -5.00 -5.43 2.54
CA VAL A 80 -4.12 -4.26 2.48
C VAL A 80 -4.64 -3.24 3.49
N GLU A 81 -3.84 -2.97 4.52
CA GLU A 81 -4.18 -1.97 5.53
C GLU A 81 -3.34 -0.69 5.33
N ILE A 82 -4.01 0.46 5.27
CA ILE A 82 -3.39 1.76 5.03
C ILE A 82 -3.54 2.60 6.29
N ASN A 83 -2.40 3.07 6.80
CA ASN A 83 -2.22 3.80 8.06
C ASN A 83 -2.69 3.02 9.30
N ASN A 84 -2.49 1.71 9.31
CA ASN A 84 -2.87 0.83 10.41
C ASN A 84 -2.16 1.19 11.74
N ARG A 85 -2.74 0.76 12.86
CA ARG A 85 -2.06 0.79 14.15
C ARG A 85 -0.93 -0.25 14.16
N VAL A 86 0.26 0.18 14.56
CA VAL A 86 1.37 -0.74 14.81
C VAL A 86 1.29 -1.30 16.23
N GLY A 87 1.30 -2.63 16.34
CA GLY A 87 1.24 -3.35 17.61
C GLY A 87 -0.05 -3.09 18.41
N SER A 88 0.08 -3.02 19.74
CA SER A 88 -1.04 -2.73 20.65
C SER A 88 -1.51 -1.28 20.58
N GLY A 89 -0.75 -0.38 19.95
CA GLY A 89 -0.98 1.06 19.96
C GLY A 89 -0.30 1.81 21.09
N ALA A 90 0.44 1.12 21.95
CA ALA A 90 1.41 1.75 22.85
C ALA A 90 2.59 2.31 22.02
N GLY A 91 3.10 3.49 22.41
CA GLY A 91 4.21 4.15 21.70
C GLY A 91 3.76 5.17 20.64
N ARG A 92 4.54 5.32 19.57
CA ARG A 92 4.31 6.33 18.53
C ARG A 92 2.99 6.04 17.80
N LYS A 93 2.15 7.07 17.70
CA LYS A 93 0.88 7.01 16.95
C LYS A 93 1.14 7.10 15.46
N ALA A 94 0.23 6.52 14.67
CA ALA A 94 0.25 6.71 13.23
C ALA A 94 0.08 8.19 12.85
N SER A 95 0.64 8.62 11.72
CA SER A 95 0.43 9.95 11.16
C SER A 95 -0.47 9.87 9.92
N SER A 96 0.10 9.95 8.73
CA SER A 96 -0.64 9.87 7.46
C SER A 96 0.09 9.00 6.44
N THR A 97 -0.67 8.28 5.61
CA THR A 97 -0.10 7.41 4.58
C THR A 97 -0.90 7.52 3.30
N VAL A 98 -0.20 7.66 2.18
CA VAL A 98 -0.78 7.65 0.83
C VAL A 98 -0.28 6.40 0.11
N LEU A 99 -1.21 5.54 -0.30
CA LEU A 99 -0.94 4.44 -1.22
C LEU A 99 -1.48 4.81 -2.60
N THR A 100 -0.61 4.84 -3.60
CA THR A 100 -1.00 5.02 -5.00
C THR A 100 -0.79 3.72 -5.76
N LEU A 101 -1.89 3.19 -6.30
CA LEU A 101 -1.87 2.06 -7.21
C LEU A 101 -2.15 2.60 -8.61
N LYS A 102 -1.11 2.64 -9.43
CA LYS A 102 -1.20 3.04 -10.83
C LYS A 102 -1.04 1.82 -11.72
N SER A 103 -1.99 1.64 -12.62
CA SER A 103 -2.06 0.51 -13.52
C SER A 103 -2.30 0.95 -14.96
N SER A 104 -1.58 0.35 -15.90
CA SER A 104 -1.83 0.55 -17.33
C SER A 104 -2.81 -0.45 -17.95
N GLU A 105 -3.27 -1.47 -17.18
CA GLU A 105 -4.27 -2.46 -17.59
C GLU A 105 -5.52 -2.59 -16.73
N LYS A 106 -5.39 -2.81 -15.41
CA LYS A 106 -6.52 -2.84 -14.47
C LYS A 106 -6.05 -2.97 -13.04
N ILE A 107 -6.90 -2.52 -12.13
CA ILE A 107 -6.77 -2.77 -10.70
C ILE A 107 -7.94 -3.64 -10.29
N THR A 108 -7.68 -4.82 -9.77
CA THR A 108 -8.75 -5.74 -9.33
C THR A 108 -8.41 -6.32 -7.97
N SER A 109 -9.42 -6.79 -7.23
CA SER A 109 -9.22 -7.53 -5.99
C SER A 109 -9.86 -8.92 -6.02
N ARG A 110 -9.49 -9.80 -5.09
CA ARG A 110 -10.26 -11.04 -4.87
C ARG A 110 -11.47 -10.77 -3.99
N GLU A 111 -12.48 -11.64 -4.08
CA GLU A 111 -13.69 -11.56 -3.24
C GLU A 111 -13.39 -11.58 -1.74
N ASN A 112 -12.34 -12.30 -1.33
CA ASN A 112 -11.89 -12.37 0.07
C ASN A 112 -10.82 -11.34 0.43
N ALA A 113 -10.41 -10.48 -0.50
CA ALA A 113 -9.49 -9.39 -0.20
C ALA A 113 -10.17 -8.33 0.68
N GLU A 114 -9.39 -7.64 1.50
CA GLU A 114 -9.89 -6.60 2.37
C GLU A 114 -8.98 -5.38 2.32
N ILE A 115 -9.52 -4.25 1.89
CA ILE A 115 -8.80 -2.99 1.89
C ILE A 115 -9.32 -2.16 3.05
N SER A 116 -8.46 -1.89 4.04
CA SER A 116 -8.83 -1.10 5.23
C SER A 116 -8.08 0.21 5.26
N LEU A 117 -8.81 1.31 5.24
CA LEU A 117 -8.31 2.67 5.40
C LEU A 117 -8.60 3.15 6.82
N TYR A 118 -7.55 3.46 7.56
CA TYR A 118 -7.62 4.04 8.90
C TYR A 118 -7.56 5.58 8.84
N ASP A 119 -7.72 6.24 9.98
CA ASP A 119 -7.52 7.69 10.08
C ASP A 119 -6.18 8.11 9.47
N GLY A 120 -6.16 9.20 8.68
CA GLY A 120 -4.97 9.67 7.96
C GLY A 120 -4.55 8.86 6.72
N ALA A 121 -5.33 7.86 6.29
CA ALA A 121 -5.07 7.10 5.08
C ALA A 121 -5.62 7.78 3.81
N THR A 122 -4.92 7.60 2.70
CA THR A 122 -5.42 7.92 1.35
C THR A 122 -5.05 6.78 0.40
N LEU A 123 -6.01 6.36 -0.42
CA LEU A 123 -5.81 5.38 -1.49
C LEU A 123 -6.11 6.05 -2.84
N ASN A 124 -5.09 6.19 -3.68
CA ASN A 124 -5.24 6.66 -5.05
C ASN A 124 -5.24 5.46 -5.99
N LEU A 125 -6.27 5.35 -6.82
CA LEU A 125 -6.40 4.32 -7.85
C LEU A 125 -6.36 5.00 -9.21
N VAL A 126 -5.28 4.76 -9.96
CA VAL A 126 -5.04 5.39 -11.26
C VAL A 126 -4.98 4.28 -12.31
N SER A 127 -6.10 4.04 -12.98
CA SER A 127 -6.17 3.15 -14.14
C SER A 127 -6.25 3.98 -15.42
N SER A 128 -5.74 3.46 -16.55
CA SER A 128 -5.91 4.17 -17.83
C SER A 128 -7.39 4.31 -18.20
N SER A 129 -7.75 5.33 -18.97
CA SER A 129 -9.14 5.80 -19.16
C SER A 129 -10.15 4.75 -19.68
N ASN A 130 -9.67 3.63 -20.20
CA ASN A 130 -10.49 2.58 -20.80
C ASN A 130 -10.50 1.28 -19.98
N GLN A 131 -10.03 1.31 -18.74
CA GLN A 131 -9.76 0.13 -17.93
C GLN A 131 -10.29 0.23 -16.52
N SER A 132 -10.95 -0.84 -16.06
CA SER A 132 -11.72 -0.85 -14.84
C SER A 132 -10.87 -0.94 -13.57
N VAL A 133 -11.42 -0.36 -12.51
CA VAL A 133 -11.05 -0.64 -11.13
C VAL A 133 -12.19 -1.46 -10.54
N ASP A 134 -11.98 -2.76 -10.38
CA ASP A 134 -13.01 -3.68 -9.89
C ASP A 134 -12.59 -4.28 -8.55
N LEU A 135 -13.10 -3.70 -7.46
CA LEU A 135 -12.82 -4.15 -6.10
C LEU A 135 -13.95 -5.08 -5.63
N TYR A 136 -13.78 -6.39 -5.82
CA TYR A 136 -14.77 -7.40 -5.45
C TYR A 136 -14.78 -7.71 -3.94
N GLY A 137 -13.65 -7.54 -3.28
CA GLY A 137 -13.51 -7.70 -1.84
C GLY A 137 -14.06 -6.53 -1.02
N LYS A 138 -13.92 -6.62 0.31
CA LYS A 138 -14.40 -5.57 1.22
C LYS A 138 -13.51 -4.33 1.16
N VAL A 139 -14.14 -3.16 1.18
CA VAL A 139 -13.46 -1.87 1.37
C VAL A 139 -14.01 -1.21 2.62
N TRP A 140 -13.16 -1.05 3.63
CA TRP A 140 -13.48 -0.38 4.89
C TRP A 140 -12.84 1.00 4.92
N MET A 141 -13.66 2.04 4.98
CA MET A 141 -13.20 3.42 5.12
C MET A 141 -13.53 3.92 6.54
N GLY A 142 -12.50 4.18 7.35
CA GLY A 142 -12.68 4.64 8.72
C GLY A 142 -12.80 3.50 9.74
N ARG A 143 -11.86 2.54 9.70
CA ARG A 143 -11.82 1.46 10.70
C ARG A 143 -11.30 1.97 12.05
N LEU A 144 -11.82 1.42 13.15
CA LEU A 144 -11.35 1.74 14.50
C LEU A 144 -9.84 1.47 14.63
N GLN A 145 -9.05 2.53 14.81
CA GLN A 145 -7.60 2.44 14.79
C GLN A 145 -7.00 2.04 16.14
N TYR A 146 -7.59 2.49 17.25
CA TYR A 146 -7.13 2.18 18.61
C TYR A 146 -8.27 1.63 19.44
N VAL A 147 -7.95 0.77 20.41
CA VAL A 147 -8.92 0.39 21.45
C VAL A 147 -9.18 1.63 22.32
N GLY A 148 -10.46 1.88 22.60
CA GLY A 148 -10.91 2.96 23.48
C GLY A 148 -10.76 2.60 24.95
#